data_AF-A0A956BJJ8-F1
#
_entry.id   AF-A0A956BJJ8-F1
#
_cell.length_a   1.000
_cell.length_b   1.000
_cell.length_c   1.000
_cell.angle_alpha   90.00
_cell.angle_beta   90.00
_cell.angle_gamma   90.00
#
_symmetry.space_group_name_H-M   'P 1'
#
loop_
_entity.id
_entity.type
_entity.pdbx_description
1 polymer ?
#
loop_
_entity_poly.entity_id
_entity_poly.type
_entity_poly.pdbx_seq_one_letter_code
_entity_poly.pdbx_strand_id
1 'polypeptide(L)'
;MWWIAIAAAADLEVGLGPSSWPDLATALANAAPGDRILLGPGQHEAPGSVTVDLTLMGVGPAQTSLVRTSAGAALRVVGSSVVVRDLTIDAADNGRALWVEGSGDVVLERSRVTQGTSTNGASALISGSATLRGVEVDHGVATDPGSGGCIRIAGSATFDAAGLRVHDCSTPGSGGGLSILAGSNATLSGVEITDSTAGVGGGALYATTELTVDHLRVVNTQAAEGGAVWAGAPMTLTDVVVDGSTATGSGGAFATTGPDSR
;
A
#
# COMPACT_ATOMS: atom_id res chain seq x y z
N MET A 1 28.80 34.50 -13.15
CA MET A 1 27.95 33.41 -13.67
C MET A 1 28.33 32.17 -12.88
N TRP A 2 27.60 31.88 -11.80
CA TRP A 2 27.83 30.68 -10.99
C TRP A 2 27.04 29.55 -11.63
N TRP A 3 27.73 28.59 -12.24
CA TRP A 3 27.14 27.32 -12.63
C TRP A 3 26.96 26.50 -11.36
N ILE A 4 25.72 26.26 -10.95
CA ILE A 4 25.42 25.17 -10.03
C ILE A 4 25.48 23.92 -10.89
N ALA A 5 26.57 23.16 -10.78
CA ALA A 5 26.59 21.80 -11.30
C ALA A 5 25.52 21.02 -10.54
N ILE A 6 24.48 20.56 -11.23
CA ILE A 6 23.56 19.57 -10.69
C ILE A 6 24.42 18.32 -10.48
N ALA A 7 24.62 17.90 -9.23
CA ALA A 7 25.32 16.67 -8.93
C ALA A 7 24.60 15.52 -9.65
N ALA A 8 25.35 14.68 -10.36
CA ALA A 8 24.78 13.49 -10.99
C ALA A 8 24.30 12.52 -9.89
N ALA A 9 23.18 11.85 -10.13
CA ALA A 9 22.65 10.82 -9.24
C ALA A 9 23.75 9.79 -8.88
N ALA A 10 23.93 9.58 -7.58
CA ALA A 10 24.94 8.69 -7.02
C ALA A 10 24.31 7.39 -6.48
N ASP A 11 25.16 6.38 -6.35
CA ASP A 11 24.84 5.12 -5.68
C ASP A 11 25.38 5.14 -4.25
N LEU A 12 24.47 5.00 -3.28
CA LEU A 12 24.77 4.97 -1.86
C LEU A 12 24.54 3.52 -1.38
N GLU A 13 25.61 2.76 -1.23
CA GLU A 13 25.53 1.36 -0.78
C GLU A 13 25.37 1.26 0.73
N VAL A 14 24.45 0.42 1.21
CA VAL A 14 24.24 0.14 2.64
C VAL A 14 24.28 -1.38 2.85
N GLY A 15 25.21 -1.87 3.67
CA GLY A 15 25.31 -3.30 3.98
C GLY A 15 25.81 -4.18 2.81
N LEU A 16 26.51 -3.60 1.84
CA LEU A 16 27.06 -4.30 0.65
C LEU A 16 28.57 -4.50 0.69
N GLY A 17 29.29 -3.91 1.66
CA GLY A 17 30.74 -4.10 1.76
C GLY A 17 31.44 -3.13 2.72
N PRO A 18 32.79 -3.16 2.78
CA PRO A 18 33.58 -2.36 3.73
C PRO A 18 33.48 -0.85 3.52
N SER A 19 33.10 -0.41 2.32
CA SER A 19 32.92 0.99 1.94
C SER A 19 31.45 1.45 1.97
N SER A 20 30.53 0.58 2.40
CA SER A 20 29.12 0.95 2.49
C SER A 20 28.88 1.94 3.61
N TRP A 21 27.84 2.76 3.46
CA TRP A 21 27.27 3.52 4.56
C TRP A 21 26.93 2.58 5.73
N PRO A 22 27.09 3.04 6.98
CA PRO A 22 26.88 2.20 8.15
C PRO A 22 25.42 1.76 8.30
N ASP A 23 24.49 2.63 7.90
CA ASP A 23 23.05 2.40 7.95
C ASP A 23 22.30 3.27 6.93
N LEU A 24 21.02 2.95 6.73
CA LEU A 24 20.14 3.67 5.82
C LEU A 24 19.93 5.13 6.24
N ALA A 25 19.88 5.41 7.54
CA ALA A 25 19.67 6.78 8.04
C ALA A 25 20.83 7.71 7.63
N THR A 26 22.06 7.22 7.72
CA THR A 26 23.27 7.94 7.36
C THR A 26 23.35 8.13 5.84
N ALA A 27 23.00 7.12 5.05
CA ALA A 27 22.91 7.24 3.60
C ALA A 27 21.88 8.31 3.19
N LEU A 28 20.69 8.30 3.79
CA LEU A 28 19.63 9.29 3.53
C LEU A 28 20.03 10.72 3.91
N ALA A 29 20.74 10.89 5.03
CA ALA A 29 21.23 12.20 5.46
C ALA A 29 22.22 12.84 4.46
N ASN A 30 22.82 12.03 3.58
CA ASN A 30 23.77 12.46 2.56
C ASN A 30 23.22 12.33 1.13
N ALA A 31 21.99 11.86 0.97
CA ALA A 31 21.37 11.69 -0.34
C ALA A 31 20.94 13.03 -0.93
N ALA A 32 21.20 13.20 -2.23
CA ALA A 32 20.67 14.28 -3.05
C ALA A 32 19.48 13.79 -3.89
N PRO A 33 18.61 14.71 -4.38
CA PRO A 33 17.55 14.36 -5.30
C PRO A 33 18.07 13.60 -6.52
N GLY A 34 17.48 12.43 -6.79
CA GLY A 34 17.83 11.53 -7.89
C GLY A 34 18.73 10.37 -7.49
N ASP A 35 19.32 10.37 -6.29
CA ASP A 35 20.21 9.30 -5.84
C ASP A 35 19.50 7.95 -5.70
N ARG A 36 20.30 6.88 -5.69
CA ARG A 36 19.85 5.51 -5.43
C ARG A 36 20.54 4.99 -4.19
N ILE A 37 19.77 4.43 -3.27
CA ILE A 37 20.29 3.72 -2.10
C ILE A 37 20.15 2.22 -2.37
N LEU A 38 21.30 1.54 -2.42
CA LEU A 38 21.40 0.10 -2.67
C LEU A 38 21.53 -0.62 -1.33
N LEU A 39 20.50 -1.37 -0.96
CA LEU A 39 20.38 -2.06 0.32
C LEU A 39 20.79 -3.53 0.14
N GLY A 40 21.81 -3.95 0.90
CA GLY A 40 22.20 -5.35 1.01
C GLY A 40 21.13 -6.23 1.66
N PRO A 41 21.37 -7.55 1.69
CA PRO A 41 20.48 -8.46 2.40
C PRO A 41 20.47 -8.18 3.91
N GLY A 42 19.36 -8.49 4.56
CA GLY A 42 19.13 -8.30 5.98
C GLY A 42 18.04 -7.27 6.28
N GLN A 43 17.87 -7.05 7.58
CA GLN A 43 16.96 -6.04 8.11
C GLN A 43 17.71 -4.71 8.22
N HIS A 44 17.10 -3.65 7.69
CA HIS A 44 17.55 -2.27 7.81
C HIS A 44 16.51 -1.50 8.60
N GLU A 45 16.94 -0.62 9.50
CA GLU A 45 16.01 0.25 10.21
C GLU A 45 15.29 1.15 9.20
N ALA A 46 13.95 1.11 9.22
CA ALA A 46 13.16 1.84 8.25
C ALA A 46 13.26 3.36 8.50
N PRO A 47 13.25 4.17 7.43
CA PRO A 47 13.62 5.59 7.53
C PRO A 47 12.58 6.46 8.25
N GLY A 48 11.34 5.98 8.37
CA GLY A 48 10.26 6.85 8.83
C GLY A 48 9.91 7.80 7.69
N SER A 49 10.27 9.07 7.78
CA SER A 49 9.94 10.05 6.72
C SER A 49 11.06 10.17 5.69
N VAL A 50 10.70 10.06 4.41
CA VAL A 50 11.56 10.43 3.27
C VAL A 50 10.98 11.68 2.62
N THR A 51 11.85 12.68 2.42
CA THR A 51 11.50 14.01 1.90
C THR A 51 12.39 14.44 0.74
N VAL A 52 13.15 13.50 0.18
CA VAL A 52 14.06 13.69 -0.95
C VAL A 52 13.65 12.72 -2.05
N ASP A 53 13.71 13.17 -3.29
CA ASP A 53 13.38 12.32 -4.43
C ASP A 53 14.50 11.29 -4.63
N LEU A 54 14.22 10.00 -4.50
CA LEU A 54 15.26 8.96 -4.61
C LEU A 54 14.71 7.58 -4.95
N THR A 55 15.62 6.64 -5.18
CA THR A 55 15.29 5.21 -5.32
C THR A 55 15.86 4.41 -4.15
N LEU A 56 15.05 3.57 -3.52
CA LEU A 56 15.47 2.51 -2.60
C LEU A 56 15.43 1.16 -3.33
N MET A 57 16.57 0.46 -3.39
CA MET A 57 16.67 -0.83 -4.09
C MET A 57 17.21 -1.89 -3.16
N GLY A 58 16.44 -2.95 -2.92
CA GLY A 58 16.93 -4.17 -2.26
C GLY A 58 17.44 -5.20 -3.26
N VAL A 59 17.86 -6.35 -2.72
CA VAL A 59 18.27 -7.51 -3.55
C VAL A 59 17.13 -8.53 -3.75
N GLY A 60 15.97 -8.30 -3.13
CA GLY A 60 14.77 -9.13 -3.23
C GLY A 60 13.88 -8.99 -1.98
N PRO A 61 12.55 -9.07 -2.10
CA PRO A 61 11.64 -8.90 -0.97
C PRO A 61 11.83 -9.94 0.15
N ALA A 62 12.33 -11.14 -0.19
CA ALA A 62 12.65 -12.18 0.80
C ALA A 62 14.03 -11.97 1.49
N GLN A 63 14.84 -11.03 1.01
CA GLN A 63 16.23 -10.87 1.40
C GLN A 63 16.52 -9.51 2.03
N THR A 64 15.84 -8.45 1.62
CA THR A 64 16.01 -7.09 2.14
C THR A 64 14.70 -6.59 2.71
N SER A 65 14.72 -6.12 3.97
CA SER A 65 13.55 -5.53 4.60
C SER A 65 13.87 -4.22 5.33
N LEU A 66 13.00 -3.22 5.14
CA LEU A 66 12.93 -2.02 5.97
C LEU A 66 11.98 -2.30 7.12
N VAL A 67 12.50 -2.36 8.35
CA VAL A 67 11.71 -2.75 9.53
C VAL A 67 11.60 -1.57 10.48
N ARG A 68 10.39 -1.28 10.95
CA ARG A 68 10.15 -0.29 12.02
C ARG A 68 9.43 -0.95 13.20
N THR A 69 10.07 -0.96 14.36
CA THR A 69 9.50 -1.50 15.61
C THR A 69 8.88 -0.44 16.51
N SER A 70 9.03 0.84 16.14
CA SER A 70 8.46 1.98 16.87
C SER A 70 7.15 2.44 16.24
N ALA A 71 6.34 3.20 16.99
CA ALA A 71 5.11 3.78 16.46
C ALA A 71 5.40 4.71 15.27
N GLY A 72 4.55 4.67 14.25
CA GLY A 72 4.66 5.49 13.04
C GLY A 72 4.58 4.64 11.76
N ALA A 73 4.89 5.26 10.62
CA ALA A 73 5.00 4.53 9.36
C ALA A 73 6.45 4.09 9.14
N ALA A 74 6.68 2.85 8.66
CA ALA A 74 8.03 2.38 8.32
C ALA A 74 8.63 3.22 7.18
N LEU A 75 7.84 3.43 6.13
CA LEU A 75 8.11 4.38 5.06
C LEU A 75 6.94 5.37 4.92
N ARG A 76 7.21 6.63 5.25
CA ARG A 76 6.35 7.79 5.03
C ARG A 76 6.95 8.66 3.93
N VAL A 77 6.22 8.81 2.84
CA VAL A 77 6.60 9.67 1.71
C VAL A 77 5.77 10.95 1.78
N VAL A 78 6.44 12.09 1.90
CA VAL A 78 5.78 13.40 1.99
C VAL A 78 6.55 14.42 1.18
N GLY A 79 5.87 15.10 0.26
CA GLY A 79 6.46 16.15 -0.58
C GLY A 79 7.64 15.71 -1.44
N SER A 80 7.77 14.41 -1.70
CA SER A 80 8.85 13.80 -2.49
C SER A 80 8.32 12.65 -3.34
N SER A 81 9.08 12.26 -4.36
CA SER A 81 8.84 11.08 -5.19
C SER A 81 9.86 9.98 -4.86
N VAL A 82 9.38 8.84 -4.37
CA VAL A 82 10.22 7.73 -3.93
C VAL A 82 9.92 6.48 -4.75
N VAL A 83 10.95 5.91 -5.36
CA VAL A 83 10.85 4.60 -6.03
C VAL A 83 11.38 3.52 -5.09
N VAL A 84 10.62 2.46 -4.90
CA VAL A 84 11.00 1.31 -4.07
C VAL A 84 10.98 0.04 -4.92
N ARG A 85 12.09 -0.71 -4.90
CA ARG A 85 12.27 -1.91 -5.71
C ARG A 85 12.86 -3.06 -4.89
N ASP A 86 12.34 -4.25 -5.14
CA ASP A 86 12.92 -5.52 -4.71
C ASP A 86 13.21 -5.59 -3.18
N LEU A 87 12.29 -5.09 -2.35
CA LEU A 87 12.42 -5.16 -0.89
C LEU A 87 11.06 -5.29 -0.19
N THR A 88 11.11 -5.63 1.09
CA THR A 88 9.94 -5.62 1.99
C THR A 88 9.94 -4.35 2.84
N ILE A 89 8.79 -3.69 2.97
CA ILE A 89 8.51 -2.66 3.98
C ILE A 89 7.66 -3.32 5.06
N ASP A 90 8.18 -3.39 6.28
CA ASP A 90 7.59 -4.14 7.38
C ASP A 90 7.31 -3.22 8.57
N ALA A 91 6.05 -3.19 8.98
CA ALA A 91 5.59 -2.42 10.13
C ALA A 91 5.89 -3.13 11.47
N ALA A 92 6.32 -4.40 11.46
CA ALA A 92 6.57 -5.23 12.64
C ALA A 92 5.44 -5.15 13.67
N ASP A 93 4.20 -5.35 13.22
CA ASP A 93 2.96 -5.23 14.01
C ASP A 93 2.65 -3.84 14.59
N ASN A 94 3.43 -2.82 14.24
CA ASN A 94 3.32 -1.46 14.76
C ASN A 94 2.92 -0.46 13.66
N GLY A 95 1.98 0.43 13.97
CA GLY A 95 1.66 1.54 13.07
C GLY A 95 1.33 1.07 11.65
N ARG A 96 1.97 1.67 10.64
CA ARG A 96 1.77 1.31 9.22
C ARG A 96 3.09 0.97 8.56
N ALA A 97 3.10 0.11 7.55
CA ALA A 97 4.30 -0.10 6.75
C ALA A 97 4.51 1.09 5.80
N LEU A 98 3.49 1.48 5.05
CA LEU A 98 3.56 2.54 4.04
C LEU A 98 2.57 3.68 4.34
N TRP A 99 3.04 4.92 4.24
CA TRP A 99 2.18 6.09 4.24
C TRP A 99 2.62 7.08 3.16
N VAL A 100 1.81 7.25 2.12
CA VAL A 100 2.01 8.29 1.12
C VAL A 100 1.11 9.47 1.46
N GLU A 101 1.69 10.59 1.86
CA GLU A 101 0.94 11.71 2.42
C GLU A 101 0.91 12.92 1.50
N GLY A 102 -0.30 13.41 1.20
CA GLY A 102 -0.50 14.70 0.53
C GLY A 102 0.14 14.73 -0.86
N SER A 103 1.18 15.54 -1.04
CA SER A 103 1.91 15.62 -2.31
C SER A 103 3.01 14.56 -2.47
N GLY A 104 3.10 13.58 -1.57
CA GLY A 104 3.99 12.44 -1.73
C GLY A 104 3.59 11.57 -2.93
N ASP A 105 4.59 11.03 -3.61
CA ASP A 105 4.43 10.11 -4.74
C ASP A 105 5.31 8.88 -4.54
N VAL A 106 4.77 7.69 -4.75
CA VAL A 106 5.53 6.46 -4.59
C VAL A 106 5.33 5.51 -5.77
N VAL A 107 6.41 4.91 -6.24
CA VAL A 107 6.36 3.78 -7.17
C VAL A 107 6.96 2.56 -6.48
N LEU A 108 6.14 1.54 -6.23
CA LEU A 108 6.62 0.25 -5.71
C LEU A 108 6.61 -0.78 -6.83
N GLU A 109 7.71 -1.50 -6.97
CA GLU A 109 7.81 -2.60 -7.92
C GLU A 109 8.43 -3.84 -7.29
N ARG A 110 7.83 -5.01 -7.52
CA ARG A 110 8.33 -6.33 -7.03
C ARG A 110 8.69 -6.29 -5.54
N SER A 111 7.88 -5.57 -4.78
CA SER A 111 8.12 -5.27 -3.38
C SER A 111 6.94 -5.74 -2.54
N ARG A 112 7.15 -5.84 -1.24
CA ARG A 112 6.13 -6.27 -0.29
C ARG A 112 5.88 -5.21 0.76
N VAL A 113 4.62 -5.01 1.14
CA VAL A 113 4.22 -4.14 2.26
C VAL A 113 3.48 -5.01 3.26
N THR A 114 4.11 -5.35 4.37
CA THR A 114 3.60 -6.35 5.29
C THR A 114 3.44 -5.80 6.70
N GLN A 115 2.53 -6.42 7.43
CA GLN A 115 2.14 -6.04 8.78
C GLN A 115 1.58 -4.62 8.85
N GLY A 116 1.09 -4.31 10.03
CA GLY A 116 0.58 -3.01 10.37
C GLY A 116 -0.63 -3.15 11.26
N THR A 117 -0.58 -2.43 12.38
CA THR A 117 -1.70 -2.31 13.30
C THR A 117 -1.96 -0.82 13.46
N SER A 118 -2.97 -0.31 12.76
CA SER A 118 -3.24 1.12 12.76
C SER A 118 -4.71 1.47 12.65
N THR A 119 -4.98 2.73 12.98
CA THR A 119 -6.18 3.42 12.52
C THR A 119 -6.03 3.76 11.03
N ASN A 120 -7.08 3.98 10.27
CA ASN A 120 -7.10 4.44 8.87
C ASN A 120 -6.24 3.68 7.83
N GLY A 121 -6.29 2.34 7.79
CA GLY A 121 -5.47 1.53 6.86
C GLY A 121 -4.25 0.98 7.58
N ALA A 122 -4.20 -0.34 7.77
CA ALA A 122 -3.26 -0.93 8.69
C ALA A 122 -1.86 -1.07 8.09
N SER A 123 -1.74 -1.59 6.86
CA SER A 123 -0.44 -1.72 6.18
C SER A 123 -0.09 -0.48 5.37
N ALA A 124 -1.04 0.06 4.61
CA ALA A 124 -0.81 1.19 3.71
C ALA A 124 -1.93 2.24 3.80
N LEU A 125 -1.54 3.50 3.99
CA LEU A 125 -2.40 4.67 3.82
C LEU A 125 -1.89 5.52 2.66
N ILE A 126 -2.71 5.64 1.61
CA ILE A 126 -2.41 6.46 0.43
C ILE A 126 -3.34 7.67 0.44
N SER A 127 -2.78 8.84 0.75
CA SER A 127 -3.41 10.14 0.58
C SER A 127 -2.70 11.06 -0.43
N GLY A 128 -1.65 10.55 -1.08
CA GLY A 128 -0.99 11.16 -2.24
C GLY A 128 -1.10 10.28 -3.48
N SER A 129 0.01 10.08 -4.19
CA SER A 129 0.07 9.27 -5.41
C SER A 129 0.80 7.95 -5.18
N ALA A 130 0.24 6.83 -5.61
CA ALA A 130 0.93 5.54 -5.57
C ALA A 130 0.72 4.73 -6.84
N THR A 131 1.82 4.24 -7.39
CA THR A 131 1.86 3.27 -8.50
C THR A 131 2.45 1.95 -8.00
N LEU A 132 1.67 0.87 -8.04
CA LEU A 132 2.09 -0.46 -7.59
C LEU A 132 2.18 -1.43 -8.78
N ARG A 133 3.31 -2.13 -8.91
CA ARG A 133 3.56 -3.10 -9.99
C ARG A 133 4.14 -4.41 -9.45
N GLY A 134 3.35 -5.49 -9.51
CA GLY A 134 3.78 -6.79 -8.98
C GLY A 134 4.08 -6.72 -7.48
N VAL A 135 3.22 -6.04 -6.72
CA VAL A 135 3.39 -5.78 -5.29
C VAL A 135 2.49 -6.73 -4.48
N GLU A 136 3.00 -7.19 -3.34
CA GLU A 136 2.25 -7.93 -2.34
C GLU A 136 1.97 -7.02 -1.13
N VAL A 137 0.74 -7.02 -0.62
CA VAL A 137 0.39 -6.33 0.63
C VAL A 137 -0.38 -7.27 1.54
N ASP A 138 0.05 -7.40 2.79
CA ASP A 138 -0.48 -8.47 3.64
C ASP A 138 -0.40 -8.19 5.14
N HIS A 139 -1.14 -9.00 5.91
CA HIS A 139 -1.17 -8.98 7.38
C HIS A 139 -1.51 -7.60 7.98
N GLY A 140 -2.34 -6.83 7.28
CA GLY A 140 -2.84 -5.55 7.78
C GLY A 140 -4.04 -5.73 8.70
N VAL A 141 -3.91 -5.32 9.96
CA VAL A 141 -4.98 -5.37 10.97
C VAL A 141 -5.41 -3.98 11.41
N ALA A 142 -6.55 -3.52 10.90
CA ALA A 142 -7.14 -2.25 11.31
C ALA A 142 -7.85 -2.36 12.65
N THR A 143 -7.69 -1.35 13.50
CA THR A 143 -8.23 -1.36 14.87
C THR A 143 -9.50 -0.55 15.06
N ASP A 144 -9.94 0.22 14.06
CA ASP A 144 -11.15 1.05 14.15
C ASP A 144 -12.11 0.89 12.96
N PRO A 145 -13.42 1.12 13.15
CA PRO A 145 -14.43 0.93 12.10
C PRO A 145 -14.30 1.90 10.91
N GLY A 146 -13.55 2.99 11.07
CA GLY A 146 -13.32 3.96 10.01
C GLY A 146 -12.24 3.53 9.04
N SER A 147 -11.57 2.40 9.25
CA SER A 147 -10.33 1.98 8.56
C SER A 147 -10.53 0.93 7.47
N GLY A 148 -9.66 0.94 6.44
CA GLY A 148 -9.46 -0.22 5.56
C GLY A 148 -8.51 -1.22 6.22
N GLY A 149 -8.57 -2.51 5.88
CA GLY A 149 -7.70 -3.53 6.48
C GLY A 149 -6.26 -3.35 6.04
N CYS A 150 -5.87 -3.80 4.85
CA CYS A 150 -4.49 -3.61 4.38
C CYS A 150 -4.25 -2.23 3.77
N ILE A 151 -5.00 -1.87 2.73
CA ILE A 151 -4.76 -0.63 1.97
C ILE A 151 -5.97 0.29 2.05
N ARG A 152 -5.73 1.54 2.44
CA ARG A 152 -6.72 2.62 2.38
C ARG A 152 -6.26 3.73 1.44
N ILE A 153 -7.13 4.11 0.51
CA ILE A 153 -6.93 5.23 -0.42
C ILE A 153 -7.96 6.32 -0.11
N ALA A 154 -7.49 7.52 0.21
CA ALA A 154 -8.34 8.63 0.65
C ALA A 154 -7.73 10.00 0.29
N GLY A 155 -8.43 11.10 0.57
CA GLY A 155 -7.84 12.44 0.51
C GLY A 155 -7.50 12.93 -0.89
N SER A 156 -8.31 12.56 -1.89
CA SER A 156 -8.06 12.87 -3.31
C SER A 156 -6.79 12.24 -3.88
N ALA A 157 -6.41 11.08 -3.35
CA ALA A 157 -5.29 10.29 -3.81
C ALA A 157 -5.47 9.79 -5.26
N THR A 158 -4.33 9.54 -5.92
CA THR A 158 -4.26 8.80 -7.18
C THR A 158 -3.62 7.44 -6.91
N PHE A 159 -4.27 6.37 -7.35
CA PHE A 159 -3.81 5.01 -7.13
C PHE A 159 -3.87 4.18 -8.42
N ASP A 160 -2.73 3.70 -8.87
CA ASP A 160 -2.64 2.84 -10.05
C ASP A 160 -1.96 1.53 -9.65
N ALA A 161 -2.68 0.41 -9.76
CA ALA A 161 -2.15 -0.90 -9.41
C ALA A 161 -2.32 -1.92 -10.53
N ALA A 162 -1.21 -2.60 -10.83
CA ALA A 162 -1.18 -3.72 -11.76
C ALA A 162 -0.45 -4.92 -11.16
N GLY A 163 -1.06 -6.11 -11.20
CA GLY A 163 -0.47 -7.32 -10.60
C GLY A 163 -0.35 -7.22 -9.07
N LEU A 164 -1.32 -6.59 -8.41
CA LEU A 164 -1.34 -6.40 -6.96
C LEU A 164 -1.95 -7.63 -6.29
N ARG A 165 -1.27 -8.17 -5.27
CA ARG A 165 -1.78 -9.24 -4.41
C ARG A 165 -2.02 -8.68 -3.01
N VAL A 166 -3.22 -8.88 -2.47
CA VAL A 166 -3.59 -8.45 -1.12
C VAL A 166 -4.15 -9.62 -0.33
N HIS A 167 -3.60 -9.95 0.85
CA HIS A 167 -4.12 -11.10 1.62
C HIS A 167 -3.89 -11.01 3.13
N ASP A 168 -4.62 -11.84 3.89
CA ASP A 168 -4.53 -11.91 5.35
C ASP A 168 -4.84 -10.57 6.04
N CYS A 169 -5.82 -9.83 5.52
CA CYS A 169 -6.16 -8.49 6.00
C CYS A 169 -7.46 -8.49 6.83
N SER A 170 -7.54 -7.66 7.86
CA SER A 170 -8.72 -7.58 8.71
C SER A 170 -9.05 -6.15 9.12
N THR A 171 -10.34 -5.81 9.11
CA THR A 171 -10.85 -4.54 9.65
C THR A 171 -12.22 -4.73 10.29
N PRO A 172 -12.52 -4.07 11.42
CA PRO A 172 -13.90 -3.95 11.91
C PRO A 172 -14.76 -3.02 11.03
N GLY A 173 -14.14 -2.28 10.10
CA GLY A 173 -14.79 -1.37 9.16
C GLY A 173 -15.12 -2.01 7.81
N SER A 174 -14.87 -1.26 6.74
CA SER A 174 -15.11 -1.70 5.35
C SER A 174 -13.82 -1.79 4.54
N GLY A 175 -13.78 -2.71 3.58
CA GLY A 175 -12.63 -2.95 2.71
C GLY A 175 -11.55 -3.75 3.43
N GLY A 176 -11.77 -5.06 3.58
CA GLY A 176 -10.84 -5.95 4.27
C GLY A 176 -9.45 -5.93 3.63
N GLY A 177 -9.38 -6.11 2.31
CA GLY A 177 -8.13 -5.91 1.57
C GLY A 177 -7.92 -4.43 1.22
N LEU A 178 -8.84 -3.86 0.45
CA LEU A 178 -8.73 -2.55 -0.19
C LEU A 178 -9.96 -1.67 0.10
N SER A 179 -9.72 -0.44 0.55
CA SER A 179 -10.76 0.58 0.78
C SER A 179 -10.45 1.85 -0.01
N ILE A 180 -11.30 2.20 -0.98
CA ILE A 180 -11.13 3.35 -1.88
C ILE A 180 -12.24 4.36 -1.64
N LEU A 181 -11.88 5.51 -1.06
CA LEU A 181 -12.88 6.49 -0.63
C LEU A 181 -13.16 7.55 -1.70
N ALA A 182 -14.37 8.11 -1.61
CA ALA A 182 -14.83 9.25 -2.41
C ALA A 182 -13.77 10.35 -2.56
N GLY A 183 -13.69 10.91 -3.77
CA GLY A 183 -12.71 11.92 -4.15
C GLY A 183 -11.38 11.36 -4.64
N SER A 184 -11.07 10.10 -4.37
CA SER A 184 -9.87 9.44 -4.90
C SER A 184 -10.09 8.91 -6.31
N ASN A 185 -9.00 8.83 -7.09
CA ASN A 185 -8.98 8.21 -8.41
C ASN A 185 -8.16 6.91 -8.33
N ALA A 186 -8.75 5.79 -8.75
CA ALA A 186 -8.07 4.52 -8.77
C ALA A 186 -8.27 3.76 -10.08
N THR A 187 -7.20 3.14 -10.58
CA THR A 187 -7.22 2.19 -11.70
C THR A 187 -6.58 0.89 -11.24
N LEU A 188 -7.30 -0.22 -11.43
CA LEU A 188 -6.89 -1.54 -10.95
C LEU A 188 -6.91 -2.54 -12.12
N SER A 189 -5.80 -3.25 -12.34
CA SER A 189 -5.71 -4.33 -13.32
C SER A 189 -4.97 -5.55 -12.76
N GLY A 190 -5.52 -6.75 -12.94
CA GLY A 190 -4.88 -7.98 -12.49
C GLY A 190 -4.66 -7.99 -10.97
N VAL A 191 -5.71 -7.68 -10.21
CA VAL A 191 -5.66 -7.62 -8.75
C VAL A 191 -6.21 -8.91 -8.16
N GLU A 192 -5.48 -9.50 -7.23
CA GLU A 192 -5.94 -10.64 -6.43
C GLU A 192 -6.07 -10.22 -4.96
N ILE A 193 -7.23 -10.45 -4.37
CA ILE A 193 -7.48 -10.21 -2.94
C ILE A 193 -7.98 -11.50 -2.29
N THR A 194 -7.26 -12.03 -1.30
CA THR A 194 -7.63 -13.29 -0.64
C THR A 194 -7.69 -13.16 0.88
N ASP A 195 -8.40 -14.08 1.52
CA ASP A 195 -8.32 -14.34 2.97
C ASP A 195 -8.45 -13.05 3.81
N SER A 196 -9.38 -12.18 3.40
CA SER A 196 -9.55 -10.84 3.95
C SER A 196 -10.95 -10.66 4.53
N THR A 197 -11.04 -10.00 5.68
CA THR A 197 -12.30 -9.83 6.41
C THR A 197 -12.59 -8.37 6.72
N ALA A 198 -13.84 -7.96 6.53
CA ALA A 198 -14.37 -6.67 6.92
C ALA A 198 -15.58 -6.85 7.86
N GLY A 199 -15.76 -5.93 8.80
CA GLY A 199 -16.93 -5.93 9.70
C GLY A 199 -18.21 -5.40 9.05
N VAL A 200 -18.09 -4.53 8.05
CA VAL A 200 -19.21 -3.81 7.42
C VAL A 200 -19.36 -4.21 5.96
N GLY A 201 -18.69 -3.52 5.03
CA GLY A 201 -18.87 -3.74 3.59
C GLY A 201 -17.58 -4.16 2.89
N GLY A 202 -17.69 -5.04 1.90
CA GLY A 202 -16.60 -5.37 0.97
C GLY A 202 -15.45 -6.11 1.66
N GLY A 203 -15.61 -7.43 1.82
CA GLY A 203 -14.61 -8.25 2.49
C GLY A 203 -13.25 -8.20 1.81
N ALA A 204 -13.25 -8.03 0.49
CA ALA A 204 -12.06 -7.78 -0.32
C ALA A 204 -11.93 -6.30 -0.67
N LEU A 205 -12.93 -5.74 -1.35
CA LEU A 205 -12.90 -4.42 -1.96
C LEU A 205 -14.12 -3.61 -1.54
N TYR A 206 -13.87 -2.43 -1.01
CA TYR A 206 -14.89 -1.42 -0.73
C TYR A 206 -14.55 -0.15 -1.52
N ALA A 207 -15.50 0.38 -2.30
CA ALA A 207 -15.30 1.65 -3.00
C ALA A 207 -16.51 2.58 -2.90
N THR A 208 -16.26 3.86 -2.62
CA THR A 208 -17.24 4.96 -2.65
C THR A 208 -16.90 6.03 -3.70
N THR A 209 -16.05 5.68 -4.65
CA THR A 209 -15.68 6.49 -5.82
C THR A 209 -15.95 5.70 -7.09
N GLU A 210 -16.06 6.38 -8.23
CA GLU A 210 -16.16 5.68 -9.51
C GLU A 210 -14.89 4.86 -9.74
N LEU A 211 -15.07 3.58 -10.10
CA LEU A 211 -13.97 2.64 -10.18
C LEU A 211 -14.11 1.73 -11.40
N THR A 212 -13.01 1.58 -12.13
CA THR A 212 -12.86 0.53 -13.14
C THR A 212 -11.83 -0.47 -12.66
N VAL A 213 -12.22 -1.74 -12.67
CA VAL A 213 -11.34 -2.86 -12.34
C VAL A 213 -11.38 -3.86 -13.48
N ASP A 214 -10.19 -4.25 -13.92
CA ASP A 214 -9.98 -5.24 -14.95
C ASP A 214 -9.24 -6.44 -14.35
N HIS A 215 -9.68 -7.67 -14.63
CA HIS A 215 -9.09 -8.89 -14.08
C HIS A 215 -9.01 -8.90 -12.54
N LEU A 216 -10.16 -9.00 -11.89
CA LEU A 216 -10.25 -9.09 -10.42
C LEU A 216 -10.44 -10.54 -9.98
N ARG A 217 -9.58 -11.03 -9.09
CA ARG A 217 -9.77 -12.32 -8.40
C ARG A 217 -9.97 -12.10 -6.91
N VAL A 218 -11.06 -12.60 -6.37
CA VAL A 218 -11.37 -12.56 -4.94
C VAL A 218 -11.59 -13.97 -4.40
N VAL A 219 -10.91 -14.31 -3.30
CA VAL A 219 -10.98 -15.65 -2.71
C VAL A 219 -11.12 -15.61 -1.20
N ASN A 220 -12.04 -16.40 -0.62
CA ASN A 220 -12.18 -16.57 0.83
C ASN A 220 -12.30 -15.27 1.62
N THR A 221 -13.08 -14.31 1.12
CA THR A 221 -13.28 -13.03 1.82
C THR A 221 -14.63 -12.95 2.51
N GLN A 222 -14.73 -12.17 3.58
CA GLN A 222 -15.96 -12.05 4.35
C GLN A 222 -16.30 -10.61 4.72
N ALA A 223 -17.57 -10.25 4.65
CA ALA A 223 -18.12 -9.00 5.19
C ALA A 223 -19.57 -9.15 5.64
N ALA A 224 -20.13 -8.17 6.34
CA ALA A 224 -21.56 -8.14 6.60
C ALA A 224 -22.36 -7.85 5.32
N GLU A 225 -21.85 -6.97 4.46
CA GLU A 225 -22.44 -6.59 3.18
C GLU A 225 -21.45 -6.80 2.04
N GLY A 226 -21.79 -7.64 1.07
CA GLY A 226 -20.92 -7.91 -0.08
C GLY A 226 -19.63 -8.59 0.36
N GLY A 227 -19.69 -9.90 0.57
CA GLY A 227 -18.60 -10.72 1.07
C GLY A 227 -17.29 -10.58 0.30
N ALA A 228 -17.36 -10.25 -0.98
CA ALA A 228 -16.23 -9.86 -1.80
C ALA A 228 -16.17 -8.34 -1.98
N VAL A 229 -17.16 -7.78 -2.68
CA VAL A 229 -17.11 -6.40 -3.15
C VAL A 229 -18.32 -5.63 -2.65
N TRP A 230 -18.07 -4.39 -2.22
CA TRP A 230 -19.11 -3.41 -1.94
C TRP A 230 -18.85 -2.13 -2.74
N ALA A 231 -19.88 -1.65 -3.44
CA ALA A 231 -19.81 -0.46 -4.30
C ALA A 231 -20.86 0.59 -3.89
N GLY A 232 -20.41 1.75 -3.44
CA GLY A 232 -21.25 2.91 -3.10
C GLY A 232 -21.34 3.96 -4.20
N ALA A 233 -20.60 3.76 -5.30
CA ALA A 233 -20.57 4.58 -6.50
C ALA A 233 -20.47 3.64 -7.72
N PRO A 234 -20.67 4.14 -8.95
CA PRO A 234 -20.57 3.32 -10.16
C PRO A 234 -19.25 2.56 -10.22
N MET A 235 -19.34 1.24 -10.39
CA MET A 235 -18.19 0.37 -10.46
C MET A 235 -18.33 -0.54 -11.67
N THR A 236 -17.34 -0.51 -12.56
CA THR A 236 -17.25 -1.41 -13.70
C THR A 236 -16.20 -2.47 -13.40
N LEU A 237 -16.62 -3.73 -13.42
CA LEU A 237 -15.74 -4.87 -13.22
C LEU A 237 -15.73 -5.75 -14.47
N THR A 238 -14.54 -6.02 -15.00
CA THR A 238 -14.33 -6.91 -16.16
C THR A 238 -13.46 -8.09 -15.74
N ASP A 239 -13.77 -9.29 -16.25
CA ASP A 239 -13.02 -10.53 -15.96
C ASP A 239 -12.85 -10.81 -14.46
N VAL A 240 -13.99 -10.98 -13.78
CA VAL A 240 -14.04 -11.19 -12.33
C VAL A 240 -14.22 -12.66 -11.97
N VAL A 241 -13.40 -13.13 -11.03
CA VAL A 241 -13.57 -14.41 -10.35
C VAL A 241 -13.78 -14.17 -8.86
N VAL A 242 -14.87 -14.70 -8.31
CA VAL A 242 -15.12 -14.73 -6.87
C VAL A 242 -15.32 -16.16 -6.43
N ASP A 243 -14.55 -16.62 -5.44
CA ASP A 243 -14.59 -17.98 -4.91
C ASP A 243 -14.53 -17.98 -3.38
N GLY A 244 -15.36 -18.79 -2.72
CA GLY A 244 -15.36 -18.90 -1.25
C GLY A 244 -15.71 -17.62 -0.47
N SER A 245 -16.10 -16.52 -1.12
CA SER A 245 -16.43 -15.26 -0.44
C SER A 245 -17.88 -15.23 0.07
N THR A 246 -18.07 -14.79 1.32
CA THR A 246 -19.36 -14.88 2.04
C THR A 246 -19.80 -13.57 2.66
N ALA A 247 -21.07 -13.20 2.51
CA ALA A 247 -21.68 -12.18 3.35
C ALA A 247 -22.33 -12.82 4.59
N THR A 248 -22.12 -12.25 5.77
CA THR A 248 -22.78 -12.67 7.01
C THR A 248 -24.14 -11.97 7.23
N GLY A 249 -24.37 -10.86 6.53
CA GLY A 249 -25.63 -10.12 6.51
C GLY A 249 -26.31 -10.15 5.14
N SER A 250 -26.05 -9.15 4.30
CA SER A 250 -26.73 -8.93 3.03
C SER A 250 -25.78 -8.87 1.82
N GLY A 251 -26.31 -8.94 0.59
CA GLY A 251 -25.54 -8.74 -0.64
C GLY A 251 -24.74 -9.95 -1.16
N GLY A 252 -24.74 -11.11 -0.51
CA GLY A 252 -23.99 -12.27 -1.02
C GLY A 252 -22.52 -11.92 -1.30
N ALA A 253 -21.99 -12.22 -2.48
CA ALA A 253 -20.64 -11.80 -2.86
C ALA A 253 -20.51 -10.29 -3.17
N PHE A 254 -21.56 -9.66 -3.71
CA PHE A 254 -21.55 -8.29 -4.21
C PHE A 254 -22.69 -7.46 -3.62
N ALA A 255 -22.34 -6.37 -2.93
CA ALA A 255 -23.32 -5.40 -2.45
C ALA A 255 -23.14 -4.05 -3.15
N THR A 256 -24.24 -3.34 -3.34
CA THR A 256 -24.23 -1.94 -3.76
C THR A 256 -25.13 -1.14 -2.83
N THR A 257 -24.95 0.19 -2.79
CA THR A 257 -26.04 1.04 -2.30
C THR A 257 -27.25 0.85 -3.23
N GLY A 258 -28.45 0.68 -2.64
CA GLY A 258 -29.68 0.69 -3.42
C GLY A 258 -29.90 2.08 -4.05
N PRO A 259 -30.75 2.20 -5.09
CA PRO A 259 -31.17 3.51 -5.56
C PRO A 259 -31.95 4.21 -4.44
N ASP A 260 -31.35 5.27 -3.89
CA ASP A 260 -31.88 6.21 -2.88
C ASP A 260 -32.26 5.67 -1.49
N SER A 261 -31.42 6.00 -0.51
CA SER A 261 -31.89 6.57 0.76
C SER A 261 -31.18 7.91 0.98
N ARG A 262 -31.69 8.96 0.34
CA ARG A 262 -31.38 10.35 0.69
C ARG A 262 -32.05 10.71 2.02
#